data_AF-A0A4U7KNT9-F1
#
_entry.id   AF-A0A4U7KNT9-F1
#
_cell.length_a   1.000
_cell.length_b   1.000
_cell.length_c   1.000
_cell.angle_alpha   90.00
_cell.angle_beta   90.00
_cell.angle_gamma   90.00
#
_symmetry.space_group_name_H-M   'P 1'
#
loop_
_entity.id
_entity.type
_entity.pdbx_description
1 polymer ?
#
loop_
_entity_poly.entity_id
_entity_poly.type
_entity_poly.pdbx_seq_one_letter_code
_entity_poly.pdbx_strand_id
1 'polypeptide(L)'
;MQLLNLLPVPLLLSSMAYAASVETSLRQGRMECIASTTGLVAHQSPSDADAVICYHGTNTATDLNRDLTDKYSGVFGNMGYYKCQNVGIECFWMKAPNFWKGDGDGGYDNIYTILTNRCTYNRQEVSVTCTK
;
A
#
# COMPACT_ATOMS: atom_id res chain seq x y z
N MET A 1 -16.20 8.75 62.63
CA MET A 1 -16.96 8.26 61.46
C MET A 1 -16.21 8.70 60.21
N GLN A 2 -15.43 7.81 59.61
CA GLN A 2 -14.75 8.02 58.32
C GLN A 2 -15.07 6.81 57.45
N LEU A 3 -15.92 7.02 56.46
CA LEU A 3 -16.21 6.08 55.38
C LEU A 3 -15.15 6.31 54.29
N LEU A 4 -14.14 5.44 54.25
CA LEU A 4 -13.22 5.34 53.12
C LEU A 4 -13.85 4.38 52.11
N ASN A 5 -14.39 4.95 51.04
CA ASN A 5 -14.86 4.22 49.87
C ASN A 5 -13.67 3.55 49.17
N LEU A 6 -13.70 2.22 49.14
CA LEU A 6 -12.91 1.39 48.25
C LEU A 6 -13.48 1.47 46.84
N LEU A 7 -12.64 1.81 45.86
CA LEU A 7 -12.88 1.49 44.45
C LEU A 7 -11.63 0.80 43.90
N PRO A 8 -11.72 -0.47 43.46
CA PRO A 8 -10.68 -1.13 42.70
C PRO A 8 -11.05 -1.16 41.22
N VAL A 9 -10.24 -0.58 40.33
CA VAL A 9 -10.32 -0.88 38.88
C VAL A 9 -8.90 -0.85 38.29
N PRO A 10 -8.56 -1.77 37.39
CA PRO A 10 -7.24 -2.39 37.30
C PRO A 10 -6.44 -1.99 36.05
N LEU A 11 -5.20 -2.52 35.98
CA LEU A 11 -4.49 -2.90 34.76
C LEU A 11 -4.33 -1.84 33.65
N LEU A 12 -3.20 -1.13 33.68
CA LEU A 12 -2.58 -0.58 32.46
C LEU A 12 -1.32 -1.41 32.15
N LEU A 13 -1.54 -2.62 31.63
CA LEU A 13 -0.56 -3.41 30.90
C LEU A 13 -1.05 -3.48 29.45
N SER A 14 -0.56 -2.58 28.59
CA SER A 14 -0.44 -2.80 27.14
C SER A 14 -0.05 -1.50 26.41
N SER A 15 1.21 -1.11 26.51
CA SER A 15 1.86 -0.39 25.42
C SER A 15 2.73 -1.41 24.67
N MET A 16 2.07 -2.30 23.93
CA MET A 16 2.75 -3.10 22.91
C MET A 16 3.33 -2.15 21.86
N ALA A 17 4.64 -2.25 21.69
CA ALA A 17 5.43 -1.47 20.76
C ALA A 17 4.99 -1.69 19.31
N TYR A 18 4.74 -0.60 18.57
CA TYR A 18 4.79 -0.60 17.11
C TYR A 18 6.14 -0.05 16.65
N ALA A 19 7.21 -0.81 16.92
CA ALA A 19 8.53 -0.56 16.37
C ALA A 19 9.05 -1.75 15.55
N ALA A 20 8.15 -2.65 15.12
CA ALA A 20 8.50 -3.87 14.41
C ALA A 20 8.73 -3.69 12.89
N SER A 21 8.66 -2.47 12.35
CA SER A 21 8.75 -2.23 10.91
C SER A 21 10.10 -1.70 10.42
N VAL A 22 10.98 -1.23 11.31
CA VAL A 22 12.23 -0.55 10.90
C VAL A 22 13.41 -1.51 10.78
N GLU A 23 13.48 -2.55 11.62
CA GLU A 23 14.65 -3.43 11.68
C GLU A 23 14.70 -4.46 10.54
N THR A 24 13.53 -4.92 10.07
CA THR A 24 13.41 -5.85 8.94
C THR A 24 13.82 -5.20 7.61
N SER A 25 13.63 -3.89 7.45
CA SER A 25 13.95 -3.19 6.19
C SER A 25 15.46 -3.00 5.95
N LEU A 26 16.31 -3.13 6.98
CA LEU A 26 17.76 -2.89 6.86
C LEU A 26 18.53 -4.10 6.30
N ARG A 27 17.95 -5.31 6.34
CA ARG A 27 18.57 -6.53 5.80
C ARG A 27 17.94 -7.05 4.51
N GLN A 28 16.74 -6.59 4.19
CA GLN A 28 15.96 -7.04 3.04
C GLN A 28 16.29 -6.21 1.79
N GLY A 29 16.43 -6.85 0.63
CA GLY A 29 16.65 -6.19 -0.66
C GLY A 29 15.51 -5.25 -1.04
N ARG A 30 15.77 -4.23 -1.87
CA ARG A 30 14.76 -3.25 -2.30
C ARG A 30 13.52 -3.93 -2.90
N MET A 31 13.74 -4.84 -3.85
CA MET A 31 12.68 -5.65 -4.48
C MET A 31 11.85 -6.41 -3.44
N GLU A 32 12.53 -7.11 -2.52
CA GLU A 32 11.87 -7.90 -1.49
C GLU A 32 11.04 -7.02 -0.56
N CYS A 33 11.53 -5.83 -0.20
CA CYS A 33 10.79 -4.87 0.62
C CYS A 33 9.53 -4.36 -0.08
N ILE A 34 9.62 -4.04 -1.38
CA ILE A 34 8.45 -3.58 -2.15
C ILE A 34 7.42 -4.70 -2.23
N ALA A 35 7.86 -5.94 -2.50
CA ALA A 35 6.98 -7.10 -2.54
C ALA A 35 6.30 -7.36 -1.18
N SER A 36 7.03 -7.36 -0.07
CA SER A 36 6.46 -7.58 1.27
C SER A 36 5.50 -6.45 1.67
N THR A 37 5.86 -5.20 1.37
CA THR A 37 4.99 -4.05 1.62
C THR A 37 3.70 -4.14 0.80
N THR A 38 3.79 -4.52 -0.48
CA THR A 38 2.61 -4.71 -1.33
C THR A 38 1.69 -5.80 -0.79
N GLY A 39 2.27 -6.91 -0.28
CA GLY A 39 1.51 -7.96 0.40
C GLY A 39 0.78 -7.46 1.65
N LEU A 40 1.46 -6.70 2.51
CA LEU A 40 0.86 -6.09 3.70
C LEU A 40 -0.28 -5.13 3.33
N VAL A 41 -0.07 -4.28 2.31
CA VAL A 41 -1.09 -3.35 1.83
C VAL A 41 -2.28 -4.11 1.24
N ALA A 42 -2.04 -5.17 0.47
CA ALA A 42 -3.11 -5.97 -0.11
C ALA A 42 -4.01 -6.62 0.94
N HIS A 43 -3.45 -7.04 2.09
CA HIS A 43 -4.26 -7.52 3.22
C HIS A 43 -5.12 -6.43 3.89
N GLN A 44 -4.76 -5.16 3.73
CA GLN A 44 -5.49 -4.01 4.28
C GLN A 44 -6.47 -3.39 3.26
N SER A 45 -6.31 -3.71 1.97
CA SER A 45 -7.18 -3.25 0.90
C SER A 45 -8.59 -3.87 1.01
N PRO A 46 -9.61 -3.23 0.41
CA PRO A 46 -10.94 -3.84 0.28
C PRO A 46 -10.85 -5.22 -0.35
N SER A 47 -11.68 -6.16 0.14
CA SER A 47 -11.70 -7.54 -0.35
C SER A 47 -12.07 -7.68 -1.83
N ASP A 48 -12.66 -6.63 -2.41
CA ASP A 48 -13.07 -6.55 -3.80
C ASP A 48 -12.14 -5.64 -4.64
N ALA A 49 -10.93 -5.33 -4.15
CA ALA A 49 -9.89 -4.71 -4.96
C ALA A 49 -9.38 -5.65 -6.05
N ASP A 50 -9.17 -5.15 -7.27
CA ASP A 50 -8.67 -5.94 -8.39
C ASP A 50 -7.17 -5.80 -8.62
N ALA A 51 -6.61 -4.66 -8.22
CA ALA A 51 -5.19 -4.42 -8.25
C ALA A 51 -4.75 -3.72 -6.98
N VAL A 52 -3.60 -4.14 -6.46
CA VAL A 52 -2.83 -3.43 -5.43
C VAL A 52 -1.45 -3.20 -6.01
N ILE A 53 -1.01 -1.95 -5.99
CA ILE A 53 0.22 -1.51 -6.64
C ILE A 53 1.00 -0.72 -5.60
N CYS A 54 2.28 -1.04 -5.44
CA CYS A 54 3.24 -0.18 -4.75
C CYS A 54 4.35 0.19 -5.72
N TYR A 55 4.58 1.50 -5.86
CA TYR A 55 5.48 2.03 -6.89
C TYR A 55 6.41 3.11 -6.36
N HIS A 56 7.66 3.05 -6.79
CA HIS A 56 8.63 4.13 -6.65
C HIS A 56 8.62 5.02 -7.90
N GLY A 57 8.06 6.22 -7.80
CA GLY A 57 8.12 7.23 -8.86
C GLY A 57 6.83 8.02 -8.99
N THR A 58 6.83 9.01 -9.89
CA THR A 58 5.60 9.75 -10.23
C THR A 58 4.66 8.83 -11.02
N ASN A 59 3.36 9.01 -10.83
CA ASN A 59 2.38 8.12 -11.42
C ASN A 59 1.00 8.77 -11.48
N THR A 60 0.10 8.18 -12.27
CA THR A 60 -1.26 8.71 -12.49
C THR A 60 -2.16 8.66 -11.26
N ALA A 61 -1.84 7.84 -10.25
CA ALA A 61 -2.64 7.74 -9.03
C ALA A 61 -2.43 8.93 -8.08
N THR A 62 -1.25 9.56 -8.11
CA THR A 62 -0.96 10.76 -7.29
C THR A 62 -0.82 12.05 -8.09
N ASP A 63 -0.71 11.97 -9.41
CA ASP A 63 -0.80 13.14 -10.29
C ASP A 63 -2.27 13.61 -10.46
N LEU A 64 -2.56 14.81 -9.94
CA LEU A 64 -3.88 15.42 -10.01
C LEU A 64 -4.22 15.99 -11.40
N ASN A 65 -3.23 16.15 -12.28
CA ASN A 65 -3.42 16.69 -13.63
C ASN A 65 -3.67 15.59 -14.67
N ARG A 66 -3.64 14.31 -14.27
CA ARG A 66 -3.86 13.15 -15.15
C ARG A 66 -5.14 12.42 -14.75
N ASP A 67 -6.08 12.32 -15.68
CA ASP A 67 -7.38 11.66 -15.50
C ASP A 67 -7.39 10.18 -15.94
N LEU A 68 -6.22 9.62 -16.29
CA LEU A 68 -6.09 8.23 -16.70
C LEU A 68 -6.48 7.21 -15.61
N THR A 69 -6.22 7.52 -14.35
CA THR A 69 -6.67 6.72 -13.21
C THR A 69 -7.95 7.31 -12.64
N ASP A 70 -9.00 6.50 -12.58
CA ASP A 70 -10.21 6.86 -11.86
C ASP A 70 -9.90 6.84 -10.35
N LYS A 71 -9.89 8.03 -9.75
CA LYS A 71 -9.57 8.26 -8.33
C LYS A 71 -10.82 8.33 -7.44
N TYR A 72 -12.00 8.02 -7.97
CA TYR A 72 -13.25 8.13 -7.21
C TYR A 72 -13.29 7.18 -6.02
N SER A 73 -13.85 7.66 -4.90
CA SER A 73 -14.00 6.87 -3.68
C SER A 73 -14.90 5.65 -3.94
N GLY A 74 -14.34 4.45 -3.79
CA GLY A 74 -15.05 3.19 -4.01
C GLY A 74 -14.52 2.35 -5.17
N VAL A 75 -13.77 2.97 -6.10
CA VAL A 75 -13.04 2.28 -7.19
C VAL A 75 -11.53 2.47 -7.09
N PHE A 76 -11.07 3.34 -6.20
CA PHE A 76 -9.66 3.60 -5.93
C PHE A 76 -9.45 4.02 -4.47
N GLY A 77 -8.26 3.73 -3.93
CA GLY A 77 -7.82 4.26 -2.64
C GLY A 77 -6.30 4.31 -2.50
N ASN A 78 -5.80 5.46 -2.02
CA ASN A 78 -4.40 5.61 -1.61
C ASN A 78 -4.20 4.93 -0.24
N MET A 79 -3.19 4.08 -0.15
CA MET A 79 -2.88 3.28 1.05
C MET A 79 -1.70 3.84 1.84
N GLY A 80 -1.05 4.89 1.33
CA GLY A 80 0.01 5.63 2.01
C GLY A 80 1.37 5.49 1.34
N TYR A 81 2.32 6.18 1.96
CA TYR A 81 3.73 6.19 1.59
C TYR A 81 4.54 5.30 2.52
N TYR A 82 5.41 4.47 1.95
CA TYR A 82 6.25 3.53 2.66
C TYR A 82 7.71 3.71 2.24
N LYS A 83 8.64 3.34 3.13
CA LYS A 83 10.07 3.42 2.84
C LYS A 83 10.65 2.01 2.65
N CYS A 84 11.30 1.80 1.51
CA CYS A 84 12.03 0.58 1.21
C CYS A 84 13.50 0.90 0.95
N GLN A 85 14.36 0.56 1.91
CA GLN A 85 15.76 1.00 1.93
C GLN A 85 15.88 2.52 1.74
N ASN A 86 16.50 2.95 0.63
CA ASN A 86 16.75 4.35 0.30
C ASN A 86 15.68 4.96 -0.61
N VAL A 87 14.59 4.25 -0.90
CA VAL A 87 13.50 4.75 -1.75
C VAL A 87 12.18 4.85 -1.02
N GLY A 88 11.35 5.78 -1.49
CA GLY A 88 9.94 5.88 -1.14
C GLY A 88 9.06 5.19 -2.14
N ILE A 89 8.03 4.48 -1.68
CA ILE A 89 6.98 3.93 -2.53
C ILE A 89 5.62 4.44 -2.08
N GLU A 90 4.77 4.75 -3.04
CA GLU A 90 3.35 5.01 -2.81
C GLU A 90 2.57 3.75 -3.16
N CYS A 91 1.63 3.39 -2.29
CA CYS A 91 0.79 2.22 -2.49
C CYS A 91 -0.68 2.60 -2.62
N PHE A 92 -1.41 1.88 -3.46
CA PHE A 92 -2.84 2.11 -3.69
C PHE A 92 -3.53 0.83 -4.17
N TRP A 93 -4.84 0.79 -4.04
CA TRP A 93 -5.69 -0.23 -4.66
C TRP A 93 -6.62 0.40 -5.69
N MET A 94 -7.06 -0.41 -6.65
CA MET A 94 -8.10 -0.04 -7.61
C MET A 94 -8.99 -1.22 -7.99
N LYS A 95 -10.22 -0.90 -8.41
CA LYS A 95 -11.20 -1.85 -8.96
C LYS A 95 -11.32 -1.70 -10.46
N ALA A 96 -11.67 -2.76 -11.15
CA ALA A 96 -12.00 -2.69 -12.57
C ALA A 96 -13.38 -2.03 -12.79
N PRO A 97 -13.56 -1.28 -13.90
CA PRO A 97 -12.53 -0.88 -14.86
C PRO A 97 -11.72 0.31 -14.34
N ASN A 98 -10.39 0.23 -14.45
CA ASN A 98 -9.50 1.34 -14.09
C ASN A 98 -8.15 1.14 -14.78
N PHE A 99 -7.35 2.20 -14.84
CA PHE A 99 -6.04 2.19 -15.45
C PHE A 99 -5.04 2.95 -14.58
N TRP A 100 -3.86 2.39 -14.39
CA TRP A 100 -2.76 3.03 -13.70
C TRP A 100 -1.51 3.07 -14.57
N LYS A 101 -0.73 4.14 -14.47
CA LYS A 101 0.56 4.28 -15.14
C LYS A 101 1.58 4.98 -14.27
N GLY A 102 2.73 4.35 -14.11
CA GLY A 102 3.93 4.94 -13.54
C GLY A 102 4.79 5.63 -14.60
N ASP A 103 5.56 6.61 -14.18
CA ASP A 103 6.59 7.24 -15.00
C ASP A 103 7.97 6.77 -14.51
N GLY A 104 8.67 6.02 -15.36
CA GLY A 104 10.00 5.52 -15.03
C GLY A 104 10.18 4.06 -15.43
N ASP A 105 10.95 3.33 -14.63
CA ASP A 105 11.26 1.93 -14.90
C ASP A 105 10.24 0.98 -14.24
N GLY A 106 9.89 -0.08 -14.98
CA GLY A 106 9.04 -1.18 -14.54
C GLY A 106 9.82 -2.34 -13.92
N GLY A 107 11.07 -2.10 -13.52
CA GLY A 107 11.91 -3.04 -12.80
C GLY A 107 11.26 -3.51 -11.50
N TYR A 108 11.54 -4.76 -11.13
CA TYR A 108 11.02 -5.38 -9.91
C TYR A 108 11.53 -4.70 -8.63
N ASP A 109 12.56 -3.87 -8.73
CA ASP A 109 13.03 -3.01 -7.65
C ASP A 109 12.31 -1.65 -7.61
N ASN A 110 11.44 -1.33 -8.57
CA ASN A 110 10.66 -0.09 -8.62
C ASN A 110 9.15 -0.31 -8.41
N ILE A 111 8.64 -1.49 -8.77
CA ILE A 111 7.21 -1.79 -8.68
C ILE A 111 6.96 -3.22 -8.23
N TYR A 112 5.90 -3.40 -7.45
CA TYR A 112 5.28 -4.71 -7.28
C TYR A 112 3.75 -4.56 -7.34
N THR A 113 3.10 -5.56 -7.92
CA THR A 113 1.65 -5.55 -8.13
C THR A 113 1.04 -6.89 -7.71
N ILE A 114 -0.13 -6.84 -7.08
CA ILE A 114 -0.98 -8.00 -6.81
C ILE A 114 -2.27 -7.77 -7.58
N LEU A 115 -2.60 -8.70 -8.47
CA LEU A 115 -3.65 -8.52 -9.47
C LEU A 115 -4.62 -9.70 -9.44
N THR A 116 -5.91 -9.41 -9.62
CA THR A 116 -6.91 -10.42 -9.99
C THR A 116 -6.82 -10.71 -11.49
N ASN A 117 -7.60 -11.67 -11.98
CA ASN A 117 -7.69 -11.99 -13.41
C ASN A 117 -8.32 -10.88 -14.27
N ARG A 118 -8.84 -9.81 -13.66
CA ARG A 118 -9.38 -8.64 -14.37
C ARG A 118 -8.32 -7.63 -14.74
N CYS A 119 -7.11 -7.75 -14.21
CA CYS A 119 -6.04 -6.78 -14.39
C CYS A 119 -4.79 -7.42 -15.00
N THR A 120 -4.10 -6.66 -15.85
CA THR A 120 -2.81 -7.04 -16.42
C THR A 120 -1.79 -5.96 -16.18
N TYR A 121 -0.57 -6.34 -15.79
CA TYR A 121 0.58 -5.45 -15.74
C TYR A 121 1.36 -5.50 -17.06
N ASN A 122 1.53 -4.35 -17.70
CA ASN A 122 2.43 -4.16 -18.83
C ASN A 122 3.74 -3.51 -18.32
N ARG A 123 4.80 -4.33 -18.27
CA ARG A 123 6.12 -3.89 -17.80
C ARG A 123 6.80 -2.86 -18.71
N GLN A 124 6.56 -2.93 -20.02
CA GLN A 124 7.20 -2.02 -20.98
C GLN A 124 6.64 -0.60 -20.87
N GLU A 125 5.36 -0.49 -20.53
CA GLU A 125 4.67 0.80 -20.36
C GLU A 125 4.55 1.25 -18.91
N VAL A 126 4.98 0.40 -17.97
CA VAL A 126 4.81 0.56 -16.52
C VAL A 126 3.36 0.89 -16.19
N SER A 127 2.44 0.06 -16.67
CA SER A 127 1.00 0.30 -16.55
C SER A 127 0.24 -0.93 -16.10
N VAL A 128 -0.86 -0.70 -15.37
CA VAL A 128 -1.82 -1.74 -15.01
C VAL A 128 -3.17 -1.37 -15.60
N THR A 129 -3.73 -2.27 -16.40
CA THR A 129 -5.04 -2.11 -17.01
C THR A 129 -6.00 -3.11 -16.40
N CYS A 130 -7.10 -2.64 -15.84
CA CYS A 130 -8.17 -3.47 -15.30
C CYS A 130 -9.44 -3.33 -16.17
N THR A 131 -9.97 -4.45 -16.65
CA THR A 131 -11.16 -4.52 -17.51
C THR A 131 -12.36 -5.09 -16.78
N LYS A 132 -13.57 -4.76 -17.24
CA LYS A 132 -14.83 -5.18 -16.61
C LYS A 132 -14.92 -6.68 -16.38
#